data_AF-A0A2S6TVS8-F1
#
_entry.id   AF-A0A2S6TVS8-F1
#
_cell.length_a   1.000
_cell.length_b   1.000
_cell.length_c   1.000
_cell.angle_alpha   90.00
_cell.angle_beta   90.00
_cell.angle_gamma   90.00
#
_symmetry.space_group_name_H-M   'P 1'
#
loop_
_entity.id
_entity.type
_entity.pdbx_description
1 polymer ?
#
loop_
_entity_poly.entity_id
_entity_poly.type
_entity_poly.pdbx_seq_one_letter_code
_entity_poly.pdbx_strand_id
1 'polypeptide(L)'
;MTSAYTALEKRFRRLSLLGEAVGMLQWDMSVMMPPASAGARSEQIAALKLLSHELMTDPVVSEHLDQAEETNGLNDWQIANLRRMRRRWLHTVAVPPDLIEATTHAATASETVWRTARPENDFPAILPHLQKLLSLVREVAVAKSEAFGLPVYEAMMDLYEPDATTAMVDDLFDDYTKFLPGFLEKVLHRQKTHPDPKLPKGPFPVHQQEKLCRRLAETVGFDFKCGRLDTTFHPFSGGVPEDSRITTRYDEDDFTSAIMGVMHETGHAMYERGRPKAWRYQPVGETPGLGMHESQSLIVEMQASRSRPFVTWAAPVMRSAFSGEGEAWSAENLYRWTTRVTRGLIRVEADEVTYPAHVILRYRLERAMIKGDLAPADLPGAWNEGMRALLNVVPPDNQNGCLQDIHWYDGAWGYFPTYTLGAMAAAQLFASAKEADP
;
A
#
# COMPACT_ATOMS: atom_id res chain seq x y z
N MET A 1 42.63 -5.13 -3.74
CA MET A 1 41.60 -4.55 -4.63
C MET A 1 40.25 -4.82 -3.99
N THR A 2 39.31 -3.87 -3.99
CA THR A 2 37.93 -4.13 -3.58
C THR A 2 37.27 -4.99 -4.66
N SER A 3 36.58 -6.08 -4.33
CA SER A 3 35.85 -6.89 -5.32
C SER A 3 34.69 -6.10 -5.93
N ALA A 4 34.25 -6.48 -7.13
CA ALA A 4 33.09 -5.85 -7.79
C ALA A 4 31.85 -5.86 -6.89
N TYR A 5 31.58 -6.98 -6.21
CA TYR A 5 30.51 -7.10 -5.23
C TYR A 5 30.65 -6.09 -4.07
N THR A 6 31.82 -5.95 -3.46
CA THR A 6 32.02 -4.97 -2.37
C THR A 6 31.92 -3.53 -2.88
N ALA A 7 32.24 -3.26 -4.15
CA ALA A 7 32.00 -1.95 -4.75
C ALA A 7 30.49 -1.68 -4.91
N LEU A 8 29.71 -2.67 -5.33
CA LEU A 8 28.25 -2.59 -5.38
C LEU A 8 27.64 -2.36 -3.99
N GLU A 9 28.06 -3.10 -2.97
CA GLU A 9 27.56 -2.92 -1.60
C GLU A 9 27.74 -1.47 -1.10
N LYS A 10 28.91 -0.87 -1.36
CA LYS A 10 29.18 0.53 -1.02
C LYS A 10 28.24 1.49 -1.76
N ARG A 11 28.01 1.25 -3.06
CA ARG A 11 27.13 2.09 -3.88
C ARG A 11 25.66 1.96 -3.46
N PHE A 12 25.15 0.75 -3.28
CA PHE A 12 23.78 0.51 -2.82
C PHE A 12 23.53 1.02 -1.40
N ARG A 13 24.54 0.95 -0.52
CA ARG A 13 24.47 1.64 0.78
C ARG A 13 24.26 3.15 0.62
N ARG A 14 25.01 3.80 -0.29
CA ARG A 14 24.86 5.23 -0.55
C ARG A 14 23.48 5.57 -1.11
N LEU A 15 22.98 4.75 -2.04
CA LEU A 15 21.62 4.87 -2.59
C LEU A 15 20.55 4.74 -1.50
N SER A 16 20.69 3.77 -0.60
CA SER A 16 19.79 3.58 0.54
C SER A 16 19.75 4.82 1.44
N LEU A 17 20.90 5.38 1.80
CA LEU A 17 20.98 6.58 2.65
C LEU A 17 20.36 7.82 2.00
N LEU A 18 20.52 7.98 0.68
CA LEU A 18 19.84 9.05 -0.07
C LEU A 18 18.32 8.84 -0.07
N GLY A 19 17.87 7.60 -0.25
CA GLY A 19 16.46 7.23 -0.16
C GLY A 19 15.85 7.53 1.21
N GLU A 20 16.56 7.19 2.28
CA GLU A 20 16.15 7.53 3.66
C GLU A 20 16.01 9.05 3.85
N ALA A 21 16.99 9.84 3.39
CA ALA A 21 16.92 11.30 3.45
C ALA A 21 15.71 11.86 2.68
N VAL A 22 15.43 11.32 1.48
CA VAL A 22 14.23 11.65 0.71
C VAL A 22 12.96 11.31 1.49
N GLY A 23 12.89 10.13 2.10
CA GLY A 23 11.75 9.72 2.93
C GLY A 23 11.48 10.68 4.09
N MET A 24 12.53 11.18 4.75
CA MET A 24 12.41 12.19 5.82
C MET A 24 11.88 13.53 5.30
N LEU A 25 12.34 13.98 4.13
CA LEU A 25 11.85 15.19 3.49
C LEU A 25 10.38 15.06 3.05
N GLN A 26 9.97 13.88 2.59
CA GLN A 26 8.58 13.59 2.23
C GLN A 26 7.67 13.51 3.46
N TRP A 27 8.14 12.91 4.56
CA TRP A 27 7.41 12.95 5.83
C TRP A 27 7.20 14.39 6.29
N ASP A 28 8.25 15.22 6.29
CA ASP A 28 8.15 16.61 6.75
C ASP A 28 7.18 17.40 5.85
N MET A 29 7.25 17.17 4.53
CA MET A 29 6.34 17.76 3.55
C MET A 29 4.86 17.46 3.84
N SER A 30 4.58 16.28 4.39
CA SER A 30 3.22 15.77 4.63
C SER A 30 2.68 16.08 6.02
N VAL A 31 3.52 16.54 6.96
CA VAL A 31 3.18 16.67 8.39
C VAL A 31 3.49 18.05 8.94
N MET A 32 4.69 18.60 8.71
CA MET A 32 5.19 19.79 9.42
C MET A 32 5.40 21.00 8.50
N MET A 33 5.68 20.77 7.22
CA MET A 33 6.14 21.79 6.28
C MET A 33 5.08 22.89 6.06
N PRO A 34 5.44 24.18 6.16
CA PRO A 34 4.54 25.27 5.77
C PRO A 34 4.14 25.17 4.28
N PRO A 35 2.86 25.44 3.93
CA PRO A 35 2.39 25.29 2.54
C PRO A 35 3.19 26.07 1.49
N ALA A 36 3.66 27.27 1.84
CA ALA A 36 4.44 28.12 0.94
C ALA A 36 5.85 27.57 0.61
N SER A 37 6.32 26.54 1.32
CA SER A 37 7.65 25.94 1.12
C SER A 37 7.67 24.80 0.10
N ALA A 38 6.53 24.46 -0.52
CA ALA A 38 6.39 23.33 -1.43
C ALA A 38 7.39 23.34 -2.61
N GLY A 39 7.63 24.51 -3.22
CA GLY A 39 8.58 24.65 -4.32
C GLY A 39 10.01 24.27 -3.92
N ALA A 40 10.51 24.89 -2.85
CA ALA A 40 11.86 24.63 -2.33
C ALA A 40 12.04 23.16 -1.88
N ARG A 41 11.02 22.57 -1.24
CA ARG A 41 11.05 21.15 -0.85
C ARG A 41 11.10 20.22 -2.07
N SER A 42 10.33 20.55 -3.10
CA SER A 42 10.29 19.77 -4.34
C SER A 42 11.66 19.78 -5.04
N GLU A 43 12.34 20.93 -5.09
CA GLU A 43 13.70 21.04 -5.63
C GLU A 43 14.72 20.20 -4.85
N GLN A 44 14.67 20.22 -3.51
CA GLN A 44 15.54 19.39 -2.66
C GLN A 44 15.37 17.89 -2.94
N ILE A 45 14.11 17.43 -2.98
CA ILE A 45 13.78 16.03 -3.27
C ILE A 45 14.22 15.67 -4.70
N ALA A 46 13.97 16.54 -5.67
CA ALA A 46 14.36 16.33 -7.07
C ALA A 46 15.88 16.18 -7.21
N ALA A 47 16.67 17.04 -6.58
CA ALA A 47 18.13 16.97 -6.61
C ALA A 47 18.68 15.65 -6.03
N LEU A 48 18.11 15.18 -4.91
CA LEU A 48 18.52 13.90 -4.29
C LEU A 48 18.11 12.69 -5.12
N LYS A 49 16.93 12.74 -5.75
CA LYS A 49 16.46 11.69 -6.67
C LYS A 49 17.32 11.64 -7.93
N LEU A 50 17.69 12.79 -8.50
CA LEU A 50 18.59 12.88 -9.65
C LEU A 50 19.96 12.26 -9.32
N LEU A 51 20.56 12.64 -8.18
CA LEU A 51 21.81 12.04 -7.73
C LEU A 51 21.70 10.52 -7.54
N SER A 52 20.59 10.04 -7.00
CA SER A 52 20.34 8.59 -6.84
C SER A 52 20.23 7.89 -8.20
N HIS A 53 19.58 8.52 -9.18
CA HIS A 53 19.46 8.01 -10.53
C HIS A 53 20.82 7.96 -11.24
N GLU A 54 21.62 9.03 -11.17
CA GLU A 54 22.99 9.08 -11.71
C GLU A 54 23.87 7.98 -11.11
N LEU A 55 23.80 7.77 -9.79
CA LEU A 55 24.56 6.72 -9.11
C LEU A 55 24.15 5.31 -9.55
N MET A 56 22.87 5.08 -9.87
CA MET A 56 22.36 3.78 -10.31
C MET A 56 22.67 3.51 -11.79
N THR A 57 22.66 4.54 -12.62
CA THR A 57 22.81 4.46 -14.08
C THR A 57 24.24 4.64 -14.57
N ASP A 58 25.18 4.94 -13.66
CA ASP A 58 26.62 4.92 -13.93
C ASP A 58 27.02 3.62 -14.65
N PRO A 59 27.66 3.69 -15.84
CA PRO A 59 28.01 2.52 -16.66
C PRO A 59 28.77 1.44 -15.89
N VAL A 60 29.58 1.82 -14.89
CA VAL A 60 30.35 0.85 -14.09
C VAL A 60 29.46 -0.03 -13.20
N VAL A 61 28.18 0.33 -12.99
CA VAL A 61 27.23 -0.51 -12.26
C VAL A 61 26.94 -1.80 -13.02
N SER A 62 26.67 -1.73 -14.32
CA SER A 62 26.44 -2.93 -15.14
C SER A 62 27.67 -3.83 -15.15
N GLU A 63 28.85 -3.24 -15.37
CA GLU A 63 30.11 -3.97 -15.36
C GLU A 63 30.35 -4.68 -14.02
N HIS A 64 30.15 -3.98 -12.90
CA HIS A 64 30.32 -4.60 -11.59
C HIS A 64 29.26 -5.67 -11.29
N LEU A 65 28.02 -5.52 -11.78
CA LEU A 65 26.98 -6.55 -11.64
C LEU A 65 27.39 -7.82 -12.38
N ASP A 66 27.82 -7.70 -13.63
CA ASP A 66 28.28 -8.82 -14.46
C ASP A 66 29.48 -9.53 -13.79
N GLN A 67 30.50 -8.77 -13.37
CA GLN A 67 31.68 -9.32 -12.67
C GLN A 67 31.33 -9.96 -11.32
N ALA A 68 30.38 -9.39 -10.58
CA ALA A 68 29.96 -9.94 -9.29
C ALA A 68 29.20 -11.26 -9.47
N GLU A 69 28.45 -11.44 -10.55
CA GLU A 69 27.74 -12.69 -10.84
C GLU A 69 28.68 -13.85 -11.20
N GLU A 70 29.86 -13.53 -11.74
CA GLU A 70 30.93 -14.50 -12.01
C GLU A 70 31.83 -14.78 -10.78
N THR A 71 31.63 -14.04 -9.68
CA THR A 71 32.48 -14.16 -8.49
C THR A 71 32.16 -15.43 -7.70
N ASN A 72 33.13 -16.34 -7.61
CA ASN A 72 33.06 -17.49 -6.71
C ASN A 72 33.25 -17.09 -5.24
N GLY A 73 32.52 -17.73 -4.33
CA GLY A 73 32.67 -17.56 -2.88
C GLY A 73 31.76 -16.53 -2.22
N LEU A 74 30.75 -16.01 -2.93
CA LEU A 74 29.65 -15.27 -2.31
C LEU A 74 28.78 -16.22 -1.46
N ASN A 75 28.34 -15.75 -0.29
CA ASN A 75 27.38 -16.49 0.53
C ASN A 75 25.93 -16.27 0.04
N ASP A 76 24.99 -17.06 0.57
CA ASP A 76 23.58 -17.05 0.15
C ASP A 76 22.93 -15.65 0.22
N TRP A 77 23.22 -14.88 1.27
CA TRP A 77 22.70 -13.51 1.40
C TRP A 77 23.30 -12.56 0.38
N GLN A 78 24.60 -12.68 0.09
CA GLN A 78 25.28 -11.89 -0.93
C GLN A 78 24.73 -12.20 -2.34
N ILE A 79 24.47 -13.48 -2.62
CA ILE A 79 23.85 -13.93 -3.88
C ILE A 79 22.43 -13.35 -4.01
N ALA A 80 21.61 -13.45 -2.96
CA ALA A 80 20.27 -12.87 -2.94
C ALA A 80 20.30 -11.34 -3.09
N ASN A 81 21.25 -10.67 -2.43
CA ASN A 81 21.47 -9.24 -2.55
C ASN A 81 21.84 -8.82 -3.96
N LEU A 82 22.75 -9.55 -4.60
CA LEU A 82 23.16 -9.30 -5.98
C LEU A 82 21.98 -9.43 -6.96
N ARG A 83 21.12 -10.43 -6.80
CA ARG A 83 19.89 -10.57 -7.60
C ARG A 83 18.97 -9.35 -7.43
N ARG A 84 18.77 -8.88 -6.20
CA ARG A 84 17.95 -7.69 -5.90
C ARG A 84 18.59 -6.40 -6.44
N MET A 85 19.92 -6.28 -6.40
CA MET A 85 20.67 -5.18 -7.02
C MET A 85 20.46 -5.16 -8.54
N ARG A 86 20.66 -6.30 -9.22
CA ARG A 86 20.44 -6.46 -10.66
C ARG A 86 19.02 -6.08 -11.04
N ARG A 87 18.02 -6.59 -10.31
CA ARG A 87 16.60 -6.28 -10.51
C ARG A 87 16.31 -4.77 -10.41
N ARG A 88 16.81 -4.12 -9.35
CA ARG A 88 16.63 -2.67 -9.15
C ARG A 88 17.31 -1.84 -10.24
N TRP A 89 18.50 -2.25 -10.67
CA TRP A 89 19.19 -1.66 -11.81
C TRP A 89 18.38 -1.82 -13.11
N LEU A 90 17.92 -3.04 -13.43
CA LEU A 90 17.10 -3.32 -14.61
C LEU A 90 15.86 -2.43 -14.66
N HIS A 91 15.12 -2.30 -13.57
CA HIS A 91 13.97 -1.39 -13.54
C HIS A 91 14.31 0.07 -13.81
N THR A 92 15.52 0.51 -13.45
CA THR A 92 15.99 1.88 -13.64
C THR A 92 16.40 2.14 -15.08
N VAL A 93 17.02 1.15 -15.75
CA VAL A 93 17.56 1.31 -17.12
C VAL A 93 16.63 0.79 -18.22
N ALA A 94 15.60 0.01 -17.87
CA ALA A 94 14.70 -0.63 -18.85
C ALA A 94 13.90 0.37 -19.71
N VAL A 95 13.68 1.59 -19.21
CA VAL A 95 12.84 2.59 -19.87
C VAL A 95 13.71 3.74 -20.37
N PRO A 96 13.63 4.10 -21.66
CA PRO A 96 14.35 5.25 -22.22
C PRO A 96 14.03 6.56 -21.48
N PRO A 97 15.01 7.48 -21.31
CA PRO A 97 14.81 8.74 -20.58
C PRO A 97 13.68 9.62 -21.11
N ASP A 98 13.52 9.71 -22.43
CA ASP A 98 12.45 10.46 -23.10
C ASP A 98 11.05 9.89 -22.79
N LEU A 99 10.93 8.55 -22.73
CA LEU A 99 9.69 7.90 -22.34
C LEU A 99 9.39 8.07 -20.84
N ILE A 100 10.42 8.07 -19.97
CA ILE A 100 10.26 8.38 -18.55
C ILE A 100 9.74 9.81 -18.37
N GLU A 101 10.34 10.78 -19.07
CA GLU A 101 9.94 12.19 -19.04
C GLU A 101 8.49 12.35 -19.52
N ALA A 102 8.15 11.78 -20.68
CA ALA A 102 6.81 11.84 -21.24
C ALA A 102 5.76 11.22 -20.31
N THR A 103 6.05 10.05 -19.73
CA THR A 103 5.13 9.37 -18.80
C THR A 103 4.95 10.16 -17.51
N THR A 104 6.03 10.72 -16.96
CA THR A 104 5.99 11.57 -15.76
C THR A 104 5.12 12.81 -15.98
N HIS A 105 5.31 13.51 -17.10
CA HIS A 105 4.47 14.66 -17.45
C HIS A 105 3.00 14.28 -17.64
N ALA A 106 2.73 13.17 -18.32
CA ALA A 106 1.35 12.70 -18.53
C ALA A 106 0.67 12.30 -17.22
N ALA A 107 1.39 11.63 -16.32
CA ALA A 107 0.90 11.24 -15.00
C ALA A 107 0.55 12.48 -14.15
N THR A 108 1.46 13.45 -14.04
CA THR A 108 1.18 14.69 -13.30
C THR A 108 0.00 15.47 -13.88
N ALA A 109 -0.10 15.57 -15.21
CA ALA A 109 -1.21 16.25 -15.86
C ALA A 109 -2.55 15.52 -15.60
N SER A 110 -2.56 14.19 -15.71
CA SER A 110 -3.71 13.34 -15.43
C SER A 110 -4.16 13.45 -13.97
N GLU A 111 -3.24 13.31 -13.02
CA GLU A 111 -3.52 13.46 -11.59
C GLU A 111 -4.10 14.85 -11.25
N THR A 112 -3.53 15.90 -11.84
CA THR A 112 -3.99 17.29 -11.62
C THR A 112 -5.44 17.46 -12.06
N VAL A 113 -5.81 16.94 -13.24
CA VAL A 113 -7.19 16.95 -13.73
C VAL A 113 -8.09 16.06 -12.89
N TRP A 114 -7.59 14.90 -12.44
CA TRP A 114 -8.36 13.99 -11.59
C TRP A 114 -8.78 14.63 -10.27
N ARG A 115 -7.92 15.46 -9.66
CA ARG A 115 -8.21 16.17 -8.41
C ARG A 115 -9.42 17.10 -8.50
N THR A 116 -9.76 17.61 -9.69
CA THR A 116 -10.97 18.42 -9.93
C THR A 116 -12.10 17.59 -10.53
N ALA A 117 -11.79 16.69 -11.48
CA ALA A 117 -12.78 15.85 -12.15
C ALA A 117 -13.50 14.89 -11.19
N ARG A 118 -12.80 14.34 -10.17
CA ARG A 118 -13.40 13.45 -9.18
C ARG A 118 -14.52 14.13 -8.37
N PRO A 119 -14.28 15.25 -7.64
CA PRO A 119 -15.35 15.90 -6.87
C PRO A 119 -16.46 16.49 -7.75
N GLU A 120 -16.19 16.75 -9.04
CA GLU A 120 -17.18 17.27 -9.99
C GLU A 120 -17.91 16.15 -10.78
N ASN A 121 -17.54 14.88 -10.58
CA ASN A 121 -18.05 13.73 -11.32
C ASN A 121 -17.85 13.86 -12.86
N ASP A 122 -16.79 14.53 -13.29
CA ASP A 122 -16.51 14.84 -14.69
C ASP A 122 -15.55 13.84 -15.34
N PHE A 123 -16.06 12.64 -15.62
CA PHE A 123 -15.30 11.63 -16.37
C PHE A 123 -14.85 12.11 -17.77
N PRO A 124 -15.68 12.84 -18.56
CA PRO A 124 -15.24 13.41 -19.82
C PRO A 124 -13.98 14.28 -19.74
N ALA A 125 -13.83 15.09 -18.69
CA ALA A 125 -12.64 15.93 -18.52
C ALA A 125 -11.35 15.11 -18.33
N ILE A 126 -11.38 14.01 -17.60
CA ILE A 126 -10.19 13.18 -17.34
C ILE A 126 -9.88 12.20 -18.48
N LEU A 127 -10.88 11.78 -19.26
CA LEU A 127 -10.75 10.78 -20.31
C LEU A 127 -9.56 11.01 -21.27
N PRO A 128 -9.35 12.20 -21.88
CA PRO A 128 -8.22 12.41 -22.79
C PRO A 128 -6.86 12.28 -22.10
N HIS A 129 -6.78 12.64 -20.81
CA HIS A 129 -5.55 12.51 -20.03
C HIS A 129 -5.25 11.06 -19.66
N LEU A 130 -6.28 10.30 -19.23
CA LEU A 130 -6.16 8.87 -18.98
C LEU A 130 -5.75 8.11 -20.25
N GLN A 131 -6.32 8.46 -21.42
CA GLN A 131 -5.93 7.87 -22.70
C GLN A 131 -4.47 8.12 -23.05
N LYS A 132 -3.99 9.37 -22.88
CA LYS A 132 -2.60 9.72 -23.15
C LYS A 132 -1.65 9.00 -22.19
N LEU A 133 -1.97 8.99 -20.90
CA LEU A 133 -1.19 8.29 -19.88
C LEU A 133 -1.13 6.78 -20.16
N LEU A 134 -2.28 6.13 -20.40
CA LEU A 134 -2.34 4.70 -20.68
C LEU A 134 -1.52 4.31 -21.93
N SER A 135 -1.52 5.14 -22.97
CA SER A 135 -0.67 4.91 -24.15
C SER A 135 0.80 4.80 -23.77
N LEU A 136 1.30 5.78 -22.99
CA LEU A 136 2.69 5.82 -22.55
C LEU A 136 3.01 4.69 -21.56
N VAL A 137 2.07 4.37 -20.65
CA VAL A 137 2.20 3.25 -19.72
C VAL A 137 2.35 1.92 -20.47
N ARG A 138 1.62 1.71 -21.58
CA ARG A 138 1.79 0.51 -22.42
C ARG A 138 3.18 0.47 -23.08
N GLU A 139 3.70 1.60 -23.54
CA GLU A 139 5.07 1.69 -24.07
C GLU A 139 6.11 1.35 -22.99
N VAL A 140 5.95 1.88 -21.77
CA VAL A 140 6.79 1.54 -20.60
C VAL A 140 6.71 0.05 -20.28
N ALA A 141 5.51 -0.53 -20.34
CA ALA A 141 5.27 -1.94 -20.05
C ALA A 141 5.98 -2.85 -21.06
N VAL A 142 5.95 -2.50 -22.35
CA VAL A 142 6.69 -3.22 -23.40
C VAL A 142 8.20 -3.12 -23.16
N ALA A 143 8.73 -1.93 -22.90
CA ALA A 143 10.16 -1.75 -22.64
C ALA A 143 10.65 -2.57 -21.43
N LYS A 144 9.85 -2.60 -20.34
CA LYS A 144 10.12 -3.47 -19.18
C LYS A 144 9.99 -4.94 -19.53
N SER A 145 8.96 -5.33 -20.28
CA SER A 145 8.75 -6.71 -20.73
C SER A 145 9.96 -7.27 -21.48
N GLU A 146 10.49 -6.49 -22.42
CA GLU A 146 11.69 -6.85 -23.19
C GLU A 146 12.93 -6.95 -22.31
N ALA A 147 13.14 -5.99 -21.40
CA ALA A 147 14.30 -5.98 -20.51
C ALA A 147 14.31 -7.14 -19.49
N PHE A 148 13.13 -7.54 -19.01
CA PHE A 148 12.98 -8.60 -18.00
C PHE A 148 12.73 -9.99 -18.62
N GLY A 149 12.35 -10.08 -19.89
CA GLY A 149 11.89 -11.33 -20.50
C GLY A 149 10.58 -11.85 -19.91
N LEU A 150 9.73 -10.95 -19.40
CA LEU A 150 8.47 -11.27 -18.74
C LEU A 150 7.28 -10.84 -19.61
N PRO A 151 6.08 -11.44 -19.46
CA PRO A 151 4.86 -10.91 -20.04
C PRO A 151 4.61 -9.45 -19.66
N VAL A 152 4.00 -8.67 -20.57
CA VAL A 152 3.83 -7.21 -20.46
C VAL A 152 3.27 -6.75 -19.12
N TYR A 153 2.18 -7.37 -18.66
CA TYR A 153 1.56 -7.00 -17.39
C TYR A 153 2.39 -7.45 -16.17
N GLU A 154 3.06 -8.60 -16.26
CA GLU A 154 3.92 -9.11 -15.18
C GLU A 154 5.15 -8.24 -15.00
N ALA A 155 5.72 -7.71 -16.08
CA ALA A 155 6.85 -6.77 -16.00
C ALA A 155 6.48 -5.45 -15.27
N MET A 156 5.21 -5.06 -15.29
CA MET A 156 4.71 -3.92 -14.52
C MET A 156 4.46 -4.31 -13.06
N MET A 157 3.77 -5.44 -12.84
CA MET A 157 3.46 -5.95 -11.52
C MET A 157 4.72 -6.27 -10.72
N ASP A 158 5.79 -6.75 -11.37
CA ASP A 158 7.07 -7.08 -10.75
C ASP A 158 7.57 -5.91 -9.89
N LEU A 159 7.43 -4.66 -10.35
CA LEU A 159 7.83 -3.45 -9.60
C LEU A 159 7.29 -3.41 -8.17
N TYR A 160 6.07 -3.92 -7.98
CA TYR A 160 5.33 -3.88 -6.71
C TYR A 160 5.35 -5.23 -5.99
N GLU A 161 5.19 -6.31 -6.72
CA GLU A 161 5.20 -7.68 -6.21
C GLU A 161 6.15 -8.54 -7.05
N PRO A 162 7.44 -8.56 -6.69
CA PRO A 162 8.44 -9.33 -7.40
C PRO A 162 8.08 -10.82 -7.45
N ASP A 163 8.40 -11.47 -8.56
CA ASP A 163 8.16 -12.90 -8.82
C ASP A 163 6.67 -13.32 -8.90
N ALA A 164 5.71 -12.39 -8.73
CA ALA A 164 4.30 -12.69 -8.96
C ALA A 164 3.99 -12.86 -10.45
N THR A 165 3.13 -13.82 -10.78
CA THR A 165 2.67 -14.06 -12.15
C THR A 165 1.17 -13.84 -12.27
N THR A 166 0.69 -13.54 -13.47
CA THR A 166 -0.75 -13.40 -13.73
C THR A 166 -1.50 -14.70 -13.47
N ALA A 167 -0.90 -15.85 -13.78
CA ALA A 167 -1.49 -17.16 -13.49
C ALA A 167 -1.73 -17.35 -11.98
N MET A 168 -0.74 -17.02 -11.13
CA MET A 168 -0.89 -17.12 -9.68
C MET A 168 -1.99 -16.19 -9.16
N VAL A 169 -2.04 -14.95 -9.64
CA VAL A 169 -3.06 -13.97 -9.20
C VAL A 169 -4.46 -14.37 -9.69
N ASP A 170 -4.58 -14.81 -10.95
CA ASP A 170 -5.84 -15.27 -11.54
C ASP A 170 -6.41 -16.46 -10.76
N ASP A 171 -5.59 -17.47 -10.47
CA ASP A 171 -6.03 -18.66 -9.72
C ASP A 171 -6.59 -18.29 -8.33
N LEU A 172 -5.88 -17.40 -7.60
CA LEU A 172 -6.30 -16.93 -6.29
C LEU A 172 -7.59 -16.10 -6.36
N PHE A 173 -7.68 -15.19 -7.33
CA PHE A 173 -8.83 -14.30 -7.48
C PHE A 173 -10.06 -15.05 -7.96
N ASP A 174 -9.89 -16.05 -8.83
CA ASP A 174 -10.97 -16.90 -9.28
C ASP A 174 -11.55 -17.73 -8.13
N ASP A 175 -10.72 -18.22 -7.20
CA ASP A 175 -11.21 -18.87 -5.97
C ASP A 175 -12.05 -17.91 -5.11
N TYR A 176 -11.56 -16.69 -4.87
CA TYR A 176 -12.34 -15.65 -4.19
C TYR A 176 -13.69 -15.38 -4.87
N THR A 177 -13.72 -15.21 -6.19
CA THR A 177 -14.98 -14.89 -6.89
C THR A 177 -15.99 -16.05 -6.84
N LYS A 178 -15.54 -17.29 -6.68
CA LYS A 178 -16.42 -18.45 -6.45
C LYS A 178 -16.93 -18.49 -5.00
N PHE A 179 -16.08 -18.16 -4.03
CA PHE A 179 -16.39 -18.26 -2.61
C PHE A 179 -17.21 -17.07 -2.06
N LEU A 180 -16.78 -15.84 -2.35
CA LEU A 180 -17.26 -14.62 -1.69
C LEU A 180 -18.77 -14.37 -1.81
N PRO A 181 -19.44 -14.56 -2.97
CA PRO A 181 -20.86 -14.23 -3.08
C PRO A 181 -21.73 -15.03 -2.11
N GLY A 182 -21.48 -16.35 -2.01
CA GLY A 182 -22.22 -17.22 -1.11
C GLY A 182 -21.87 -16.99 0.36
N PHE A 183 -20.61 -16.68 0.66
CA PHE A 183 -20.18 -16.35 2.02
C PHE A 183 -20.75 -15.00 2.50
N LEU A 184 -20.70 -13.97 1.66
CA LEU A 184 -21.25 -12.65 1.93
C LEU A 184 -22.75 -12.72 2.28
N GLU A 185 -23.54 -13.47 1.52
CA GLU A 185 -24.97 -13.65 1.85
C GLU A 185 -25.19 -14.32 3.21
N LYS A 186 -24.38 -15.32 3.58
CA LYS A 186 -24.44 -15.95 4.91
C LYS A 186 -24.11 -14.94 6.01
N VAL A 187 -23.06 -14.13 5.83
CA VAL A 187 -22.66 -13.10 6.78
C VAL A 187 -23.78 -12.07 6.96
N LEU A 188 -24.30 -11.52 5.85
CA LEU A 188 -25.36 -10.50 5.90
C LEU A 188 -26.65 -11.05 6.51
N HIS A 189 -27.03 -12.29 6.20
CA HIS A 189 -28.17 -12.94 6.84
C HIS A 189 -27.96 -13.10 8.34
N ARG A 190 -26.77 -13.58 8.77
CA ARG A 190 -26.42 -13.71 10.19
C ARG A 190 -26.47 -12.37 10.90
N GLN A 191 -25.92 -11.31 10.32
CA GLN A 191 -25.95 -9.98 10.92
C GLN A 191 -27.38 -9.47 11.16
N LYS A 192 -28.32 -9.72 10.24
CA LYS A 192 -29.73 -9.34 10.39
C LYS A 192 -30.44 -10.05 11.56
N THR A 193 -29.92 -11.16 12.06
CA THR A 193 -30.48 -11.86 13.23
C THR A 193 -30.13 -11.19 14.57
N HIS A 194 -29.31 -10.14 14.55
CA HIS A 194 -28.89 -9.40 15.73
C HIS A 194 -29.17 -7.89 15.57
N PRO A 195 -29.39 -7.13 16.66
CA PRO A 195 -29.52 -5.67 16.58
C PRO A 195 -28.23 -5.03 16.05
N ASP A 196 -28.32 -3.98 15.24
CA ASP A 196 -27.12 -3.30 14.73
C ASP A 196 -26.18 -2.84 15.87
N PRO A 197 -24.86 -3.03 15.72
CA PRO A 197 -23.90 -2.49 16.67
C PRO A 197 -23.92 -0.96 16.61
N LYS A 198 -23.61 -0.32 17.74
CA LYS A 198 -23.66 1.14 17.88
C LYS A 198 -22.28 1.69 18.18
N LEU A 199 -21.79 2.62 17.39
CA LEU A 199 -20.67 3.45 17.81
C LEU A 199 -21.06 4.18 19.09
N PRO A 200 -20.19 4.21 20.12
CA PRO A 200 -20.41 5.11 21.24
C PRO A 200 -20.63 6.55 20.76
N LYS A 201 -21.45 7.32 21.47
CA LYS A 201 -21.68 8.71 21.09
C LYS A 201 -20.54 9.58 21.57
N GLY A 202 -19.97 10.36 20.66
CA GLY A 202 -18.99 11.40 20.96
C GLY A 202 -19.62 12.64 21.64
N PRO A 203 -18.87 13.76 21.69
CA PRO A 203 -17.60 13.97 21.00
C PRO A 203 -16.45 13.19 21.64
N PHE A 204 -15.47 12.81 20.83
CA PHE A 204 -14.21 12.16 21.23
C PHE A 204 -13.08 13.16 21.09
N PRO A 205 -12.69 13.91 22.14
CA PRO A 205 -11.69 14.95 22.01
C PRO A 205 -10.37 14.40 21.45
N VAL A 206 -9.81 15.09 20.45
CA VAL A 206 -8.59 14.65 19.74
C VAL A 206 -7.45 14.27 20.70
N HIS A 207 -7.22 15.06 21.75
CA HIS A 207 -6.16 14.78 22.72
C HIS A 207 -6.36 13.48 23.53
N GLN A 208 -7.61 13.01 23.69
CA GLN A 208 -7.90 11.71 24.31
C GLN A 208 -7.69 10.58 23.31
N GLN A 209 -8.07 10.79 22.04
CA GLN A 209 -7.78 9.85 20.96
C GLN A 209 -6.27 9.64 20.80
N GLU A 210 -5.48 10.71 20.80
CA GLU A 210 -4.02 10.62 20.70
C GLU A 210 -3.41 9.79 21.84
N LYS A 211 -3.81 10.07 23.09
CA LYS A 211 -3.35 9.30 24.26
C LYS A 211 -3.70 7.81 24.15
N LEU A 212 -4.92 7.52 23.70
CA LEU A 212 -5.38 6.15 23.50
C LEU A 212 -4.59 5.46 22.37
N CYS A 213 -4.43 6.13 21.23
CA CYS A 213 -3.66 5.63 20.09
C CYS A 213 -2.21 5.32 20.47
N ARG A 214 -1.54 6.23 21.19
CA ARG A 214 -0.17 6.00 21.69
C ARG A 214 -0.10 4.77 22.58
N ARG A 215 -1.02 4.63 23.54
CA ARG A 215 -1.09 3.46 24.43
C ARG A 215 -1.28 2.15 23.67
N LEU A 216 -2.12 2.15 22.63
CA LEU A 216 -2.36 0.96 21.82
C LEU A 216 -1.14 0.60 20.97
N ALA A 217 -0.49 1.58 20.33
CA ALA A 217 0.75 1.38 19.60
C ALA A 217 1.88 0.83 20.52
N GLU A 218 2.02 1.37 21.73
CA GLU A 218 2.95 0.85 22.75
C GLU A 218 2.64 -0.60 23.13
N THR A 219 1.36 -0.97 23.18
CA THR A 219 0.94 -2.35 23.49
C THR A 219 1.37 -3.33 22.39
N VAL A 220 1.39 -2.91 21.12
CA VAL A 220 1.93 -3.71 20.01
C VAL A 220 3.46 -3.81 20.08
N GLY A 221 4.13 -2.88 20.77
CA GLY A 221 5.58 -2.84 20.91
C GLY A 221 6.25 -1.64 20.24
N PHE A 222 5.47 -0.64 19.79
CA PHE A 222 6.02 0.59 19.23
C PHE A 222 6.78 1.38 20.30
N ASP A 223 8.02 1.78 19.97
CA ASP A 223 8.92 2.47 20.90
C ASP A 223 9.03 3.95 20.57
N PHE A 224 8.29 4.79 21.31
CA PHE A 224 8.28 6.24 21.14
C PHE A 224 9.62 6.93 21.51
N LYS A 225 10.64 6.21 21.98
CA LYS A 225 12.01 6.77 22.08
C LYS A 225 12.72 6.83 20.74
N CYS A 226 12.30 5.98 19.80
CA CYS A 226 12.88 5.82 18.47
C CYS A 226 11.80 5.93 17.39
N GLY A 227 10.75 6.70 17.67
CA GLY A 227 9.65 6.89 16.75
C GLY A 227 8.63 7.89 17.26
N ARG A 228 7.64 8.20 16.43
CA ARG A 228 6.63 9.23 16.72
C ARG A 228 5.30 8.96 16.01
N LEU A 229 4.25 9.56 16.57
CA LEU A 229 2.90 9.61 16.04
C LEU A 229 2.54 11.08 15.82
N ASP A 230 2.20 11.43 14.58
CA ASP A 230 1.81 12.79 14.18
C ASP A 230 0.52 12.76 13.32
N THR A 231 0.00 13.92 12.93
CA THR A 231 -1.27 14.03 12.16
C THR A 231 -1.02 14.37 10.70
N THR A 232 -1.81 13.79 9.80
CA THR A 232 -1.80 14.11 8.35
C THR A 232 -3.18 13.90 7.73
N PHE A 233 -3.35 14.22 6.45
CA PHE A 233 -4.60 13.99 5.71
C PHE A 233 -4.84 12.52 5.33
N HIS A 234 -3.76 11.84 4.93
CA HIS A 234 -3.76 10.42 4.54
C HIS A 234 -2.75 9.68 5.42
N PRO A 235 -3.18 8.83 6.36
CA PRO A 235 -2.28 8.06 7.21
C PRO A 235 -1.23 7.29 6.39
N PHE A 236 -0.01 7.27 6.92
CA PHE A 236 1.12 6.51 6.38
C PHE A 236 2.18 6.28 7.47
N SER A 237 3.00 5.27 7.23
CA SER A 237 4.22 4.96 7.97
C SER A 237 5.45 5.32 7.11
N GLY A 238 6.48 5.85 7.76
CA GLY A 238 7.72 6.23 7.11
C GLY A 238 8.85 6.43 8.11
N GLY A 239 9.83 7.23 7.70
CA GLY A 239 11.07 7.42 8.46
C GLY A 239 12.10 6.34 8.14
N VAL A 240 12.92 6.00 9.13
CA VAL A 240 13.92 4.93 9.04
C VAL A 240 13.73 3.93 10.17
N PRO A 241 14.28 2.72 10.10
CA PRO A 241 14.03 1.72 11.14
C PRO A 241 14.45 2.10 12.57
N GLU A 242 15.40 3.03 12.71
CA GLU A 242 15.83 3.60 13.99
C GLU A 242 15.07 4.91 14.39
N ASP A 243 14.24 5.46 13.49
CA ASP A 243 13.34 6.61 13.69
C ASP A 243 12.04 6.38 12.91
N SER A 244 11.17 5.53 13.46
CA SER A 244 9.92 5.12 12.79
C SER A 244 8.82 6.14 13.01
N ARG A 245 8.19 6.61 11.94
CA ARG A 245 7.19 7.68 12.00
C ARG A 245 5.88 7.18 11.45
N ILE A 246 4.88 7.10 12.32
CA ILE A 246 3.51 6.76 11.93
C ILE A 246 2.66 8.01 11.99
N THR A 247 1.64 8.07 11.15
CA THR A 247 0.72 9.21 11.12
C THR A 247 -0.72 8.74 11.15
N THR A 248 -1.62 9.60 11.60
CA THR A 248 -3.06 9.31 11.60
C THR A 248 -3.87 10.58 11.35
N ARG A 249 -5.19 10.45 11.30
CA ARG A 249 -6.15 11.55 11.36
C ARG A 249 -7.20 11.22 12.41
N TYR A 250 -7.71 12.25 13.07
CA TYR A 250 -8.71 12.11 14.13
C TYR A 250 -10.06 12.62 13.66
N ASP A 251 -11.12 11.94 14.11
CA ASP A 251 -12.51 12.32 13.90
C ASP A 251 -13.19 12.39 15.27
N GLU A 252 -13.70 13.56 15.66
CA GLU A 252 -14.36 13.73 16.95
C GLU A 252 -15.71 12.99 17.05
N ASP A 253 -16.27 12.56 15.92
CA ASP A 253 -17.50 11.76 15.86
C ASP A 253 -17.22 10.25 15.84
N ASP A 254 -16.00 9.83 15.45
CA ASP A 254 -15.58 8.42 15.40
C ASP A 254 -14.09 8.21 15.79
N PHE A 255 -13.87 7.80 17.04
CA PHE A 255 -12.53 7.47 17.51
C PHE A 255 -11.96 6.15 16.93
N THR A 256 -12.80 5.27 16.37
CA THR A 256 -12.38 3.94 15.92
C THR A 256 -11.53 4.01 14.65
N SER A 257 -11.81 4.97 13.77
CA SER A 257 -11.02 5.20 12.55
C SER A 257 -9.56 5.52 12.89
N ALA A 258 -9.32 6.42 13.86
CA ALA A 258 -7.95 6.81 14.24
C ALA A 258 -7.19 5.64 14.87
N ILE A 259 -7.87 4.85 15.72
CA ILE A 259 -7.28 3.64 16.32
C ILE A 259 -6.85 2.67 15.23
N MET A 260 -7.75 2.27 14.34
CA MET A 260 -7.43 1.26 13.33
C MET A 260 -6.34 1.75 12.38
N GLY A 261 -6.36 3.03 11.98
CA GLY A 261 -5.27 3.64 11.23
C GLY A 261 -3.93 3.55 11.98
N VAL A 262 -3.89 3.88 13.28
CA VAL A 262 -2.65 3.75 14.07
C VAL A 262 -2.19 2.31 14.21
N MET A 263 -3.10 1.35 14.39
CA MET A 263 -2.75 -0.07 14.46
C MET A 263 -2.17 -0.57 13.14
N HIS A 264 -2.76 -0.15 12.01
CA HIS A 264 -2.26 -0.43 10.66
C HIS A 264 -0.84 0.10 10.46
N GLU A 265 -0.62 1.40 10.66
CA GLU A 265 0.69 2.02 10.47
C GLU A 265 1.73 1.50 11.47
N THR A 266 1.31 1.11 12.67
CA THR A 266 2.19 0.47 13.66
C THR A 266 2.71 -0.86 13.13
N GLY A 267 1.88 -1.68 12.48
CA GLY A 267 2.34 -2.95 11.90
C GLY A 267 3.42 -2.75 10.82
N HIS A 268 3.26 -1.75 9.94
CA HIS A 268 4.32 -1.36 9.01
C HIS A 268 5.60 -0.94 9.72
N ALA A 269 5.49 -0.05 10.72
CA ALA A 269 6.66 0.42 11.46
C ALA A 269 7.41 -0.71 12.19
N MET A 270 6.68 -1.67 12.77
CA MET A 270 7.27 -2.82 13.45
C MET A 270 8.02 -3.73 12.46
N TYR A 271 7.48 -3.92 11.26
CA TYR A 271 8.17 -4.66 10.20
C TYR A 271 9.47 -3.97 9.77
N GLU A 272 9.41 -2.68 9.49
CA GLU A 272 10.56 -1.87 9.08
C GLU A 272 11.67 -1.87 10.14
N ARG A 273 11.29 -1.70 11.42
CA ARG A 273 12.22 -1.81 12.55
C ARG A 273 12.88 -3.19 12.62
N GLY A 274 12.11 -4.25 12.32
CA GLY A 274 12.51 -5.65 12.34
C GLY A 274 13.39 -6.11 11.17
N ARG A 275 13.62 -5.29 10.14
CA ARG A 275 14.49 -5.65 9.00
C ARG A 275 15.90 -6.07 9.46
N PRO A 276 16.57 -6.99 8.76
CA PRO A 276 17.85 -7.56 9.18
C PRO A 276 18.95 -6.51 9.30
N LYS A 277 19.42 -6.24 10.53
CA LYS A 277 20.37 -5.15 10.85
C LYS A 277 21.65 -5.17 10.00
N ALA A 278 22.20 -6.35 9.72
CA ALA A 278 23.41 -6.51 8.92
C ALA A 278 23.21 -6.08 7.45
N TRP A 279 21.97 -6.13 6.96
CA TRP A 279 21.59 -5.88 5.57
C TRP A 279 20.74 -4.62 5.40
N ARG A 280 20.58 -3.81 6.46
CA ARG A 280 19.71 -2.63 6.53
C ARG A 280 19.75 -1.72 5.29
N TYR A 281 20.95 -1.53 4.76
CA TYR A 281 21.23 -0.61 3.66
C TYR A 281 21.54 -1.32 2.34
N GLN A 282 21.11 -2.57 2.23
CA GLN A 282 21.30 -3.42 1.07
C GLN A 282 19.92 -3.88 0.56
N PRO A 283 19.72 -4.05 -0.75
CA PRO A 283 18.44 -4.49 -1.31
C PRO A 283 17.86 -5.77 -0.69
N VAL A 284 18.69 -6.74 -0.29
CA VAL A 284 18.21 -7.97 0.40
C VAL A 284 17.60 -7.71 1.78
N GLY A 285 17.92 -6.56 2.39
CA GLY A 285 17.35 -6.14 3.67
C GLY A 285 16.13 -5.23 3.52
N GLU A 286 15.62 -5.00 2.31
CA GLU A 286 14.35 -4.32 2.04
C GLU A 286 13.19 -5.33 2.04
N THR A 287 11.94 -4.83 2.04
CA THR A 287 10.76 -5.71 1.88
C THR A 287 10.80 -6.46 0.55
N PRO A 288 10.43 -7.76 0.50
CA PRO A 288 10.48 -8.52 -0.74
C PRO A 288 9.40 -8.11 -1.75
N GLY A 289 8.35 -7.41 -1.31
CA GLY A 289 7.21 -6.93 -2.12
C GLY A 289 6.22 -6.12 -1.26
N LEU A 290 5.28 -5.42 -1.90
CA LEU A 290 4.26 -4.64 -1.19
C LEU A 290 3.24 -5.53 -0.47
N GLY A 291 2.91 -6.69 -1.01
CA GLY A 291 2.05 -7.67 -0.36
C GLY A 291 2.61 -8.11 0.98
N MET A 292 3.92 -8.40 1.06
CA MET A 292 4.55 -8.72 2.34
C MET A 292 4.52 -7.52 3.31
N HIS A 293 4.82 -6.30 2.84
CA HIS A 293 4.80 -5.12 3.69
C HIS A 293 3.38 -4.82 4.25
N GLU A 294 2.37 -4.94 3.39
CA GLU A 294 0.94 -4.83 3.73
C GLU A 294 0.47 -5.95 4.65
N SER A 295 1.03 -7.16 4.52
CA SER A 295 0.67 -8.25 5.42
C SER A 295 0.96 -7.90 6.88
N GLN A 296 2.01 -7.11 7.15
CA GLN A 296 2.41 -6.77 8.50
C GLN A 296 1.51 -5.71 9.14
N SER A 297 1.04 -4.72 8.37
CA SER A 297 0.02 -3.80 8.83
C SER A 297 -1.29 -4.54 9.12
N LEU A 298 -1.71 -5.44 8.22
CA LEU A 298 -2.95 -6.19 8.35
C LEU A 298 -2.90 -7.29 9.43
N ILE A 299 -1.73 -7.84 9.77
CA ILE A 299 -1.57 -8.72 10.95
C ILE A 299 -1.97 -7.96 12.22
N VAL A 300 -1.50 -6.72 12.36
CA VAL A 300 -1.80 -5.92 13.54
C VAL A 300 -3.25 -5.40 13.49
N GLU A 301 -3.65 -4.77 12.38
CA GLU A 301 -4.97 -4.16 12.24
C GLU A 301 -6.10 -5.21 12.14
N MET A 302 -6.08 -6.05 11.11
CA MET A 302 -7.20 -6.92 10.78
C MET A 302 -7.18 -8.20 11.61
N GLN A 303 -6.03 -8.87 11.73
CA GLN A 303 -5.97 -10.17 12.39
C GLN A 303 -5.97 -10.05 13.92
N ALA A 304 -5.08 -9.23 14.49
CA ALA A 304 -4.99 -9.07 15.94
C ALA A 304 -6.05 -8.11 16.50
N SER A 305 -6.15 -6.88 15.96
CA SER A 305 -6.95 -5.81 16.59
C SER A 305 -8.46 -5.93 16.41
N ARG A 306 -8.92 -6.71 15.43
CA ARG A 306 -10.35 -7.05 15.27
C ARG A 306 -10.72 -8.41 15.88
N SER A 307 -9.78 -9.08 16.54
CA SER A 307 -10.05 -10.35 17.22
C SER A 307 -10.89 -10.15 18.50
N ARG A 308 -11.70 -11.16 18.86
CA ARG A 308 -12.46 -11.15 20.12
C ARG A 308 -11.57 -10.96 21.36
N PRO A 309 -10.42 -11.65 21.51
CA PRO A 309 -9.53 -11.43 22.65
C PRO A 309 -9.04 -9.99 22.76
N PHE A 310 -8.58 -9.40 21.66
CA PHE A 310 -8.10 -8.02 21.66
C PHE A 310 -9.22 -7.05 22.03
N VAL A 311 -10.38 -7.13 21.38
CA VAL A 311 -11.49 -6.19 21.65
C VAL A 311 -12.00 -6.35 23.09
N THR A 312 -12.00 -7.56 23.65
CA THR A 312 -12.35 -7.80 25.05
C THR A 312 -11.40 -7.09 26.00
N TRP A 313 -10.11 -7.12 25.73
CA TRP A 313 -9.10 -6.40 26.50
C TRP A 313 -9.17 -4.87 26.29
N ALA A 314 -9.36 -4.43 25.04
CA ALA A 314 -9.28 -3.03 24.66
C ALA A 314 -10.55 -2.25 25.04
N ALA A 315 -11.74 -2.89 25.06
CA ALA A 315 -13.00 -2.24 25.41
C ALA A 315 -12.98 -1.46 26.74
N PRO A 316 -12.54 -2.01 27.89
CA PRO A 316 -12.43 -1.24 29.12
C PRO A 316 -11.39 -0.11 29.04
N VAL A 317 -10.33 -0.28 28.24
CA VAL A 317 -9.32 0.78 28.00
C VAL A 317 -9.93 1.95 27.23
N MET A 318 -10.62 1.67 26.12
CA MET A 318 -11.32 2.68 25.32
C MET A 318 -12.39 3.38 26.15
N ARG A 319 -13.21 2.61 26.88
CA ARG A 319 -14.26 3.13 27.77
C ARG A 319 -13.68 4.09 28.81
N SER A 320 -12.60 3.70 29.46
CA SER A 320 -11.95 4.56 30.47
C SER A 320 -11.35 5.82 29.86
N ALA A 321 -10.82 5.76 28.63
CA ALA A 321 -10.21 6.91 27.98
C ALA A 321 -11.22 8.06 27.77
N PHE A 322 -12.48 7.72 27.48
CA PHE A 322 -13.55 8.68 27.18
C PHE A 322 -14.62 8.81 28.28
N SER A 323 -14.39 8.22 29.46
CA SER A 323 -15.39 8.17 30.55
C SER A 323 -16.75 7.62 30.07
N GLY A 324 -16.71 6.61 29.20
CA GLY A 324 -17.87 6.07 28.51
C GLY A 324 -18.78 5.21 29.40
N GLU A 325 -20.08 5.22 29.13
CA GLU A 325 -21.08 4.43 29.85
C GLU A 325 -22.09 3.76 28.90
N GLY A 326 -22.65 2.63 29.35
CA GLY A 326 -23.70 1.89 28.64
C GLY A 326 -23.19 0.82 27.66
N GLU A 327 -24.15 0.12 27.06
CA GLU A 327 -23.94 -1.07 26.20
C GLU A 327 -23.09 -0.81 24.95
N ALA A 328 -23.05 0.44 24.46
CA ALA A 328 -22.20 0.80 23.31
C ALA A 328 -20.70 0.61 23.59
N TRP A 329 -20.30 0.64 24.86
CA TRP A 329 -18.92 0.39 25.30
C TRP A 329 -18.65 -1.07 25.67
N SER A 330 -19.63 -1.96 25.52
CA SER A 330 -19.41 -3.39 25.76
C SER A 330 -18.45 -3.97 24.73
N ALA A 331 -17.63 -4.93 25.15
CA ALA A 331 -16.72 -5.64 24.25
C ALA A 331 -17.45 -6.30 23.08
N GLU A 332 -18.62 -6.89 23.31
CA GLU A 332 -19.42 -7.51 22.25
C GLU A 332 -19.92 -6.48 21.23
N ASN A 333 -20.41 -5.31 21.69
CA ASN A 333 -20.84 -4.27 20.76
C ASN A 333 -19.67 -3.73 19.93
N LEU A 334 -18.53 -3.44 20.56
CA LEU A 334 -17.34 -2.94 19.86
C LEU A 334 -16.78 -3.98 18.89
N TYR A 335 -16.79 -5.27 19.25
CA TYR A 335 -16.35 -6.34 18.35
C TYR A 335 -17.25 -6.43 17.13
N ARG A 336 -18.58 -6.39 17.34
CA ARG A 336 -19.55 -6.40 16.24
C ARG A 336 -19.48 -5.13 15.39
N TRP A 337 -19.10 -3.99 15.98
CA TRP A 337 -18.85 -2.74 15.25
C TRP A 337 -17.65 -2.88 14.32
N THR A 338 -16.51 -3.35 14.84
CA THR A 338 -15.25 -3.46 14.06
C THR A 338 -15.24 -4.63 13.09
N THR A 339 -16.15 -5.59 13.21
CA THR A 339 -16.26 -6.74 12.27
C THR A 339 -17.50 -6.66 11.39
N ARG A 340 -18.15 -5.49 11.32
CA ARG A 340 -19.37 -5.31 10.53
C ARG A 340 -19.05 -5.39 9.05
N VAL A 341 -19.87 -6.15 8.33
CA VAL A 341 -19.77 -6.34 6.88
C VAL A 341 -20.92 -5.64 6.18
N THR A 342 -20.61 -4.83 5.17
CA THR A 342 -21.61 -4.12 4.36
C THR A 342 -21.19 -4.10 2.89
N ARG A 343 -22.18 -4.03 2.00
CA ARG A 343 -21.90 -3.77 0.60
C ARG A 343 -21.53 -2.30 0.43
N GLY A 344 -20.23 -2.01 0.36
CA GLY A 344 -19.69 -0.68 0.13
C GLY A 344 -19.42 -0.39 -1.35
N LEU A 345 -19.35 0.89 -1.70
CA LEU A 345 -18.82 1.36 -2.99
C LEU A 345 -17.32 1.65 -2.91
N ILE A 346 -16.85 2.08 -1.74
CA ILE A 346 -15.52 2.63 -1.52
C ILE A 346 -14.57 1.54 -1.00
N ARG A 347 -13.53 1.22 -1.77
CA ARG A 347 -12.52 0.19 -1.47
C ARG A 347 -11.83 0.44 -0.14
N VAL A 348 -11.38 1.67 0.12
CA VAL A 348 -10.65 2.01 1.37
C VAL A 348 -11.55 1.99 2.61
N GLU A 349 -12.86 1.87 2.44
CA GLU A 349 -13.85 1.74 3.52
C GLU A 349 -14.44 0.32 3.58
N ALA A 350 -14.05 -0.56 2.65
CA ALA A 350 -14.60 -1.90 2.55
C ALA A 350 -14.12 -2.79 3.70
N ASP A 351 -15.03 -3.60 4.23
CA ASP A 351 -14.73 -4.59 5.26
C ASP A 351 -13.90 -5.77 4.71
N GLU A 352 -13.38 -6.61 5.61
CA GLU A 352 -12.51 -7.74 5.28
C GLU A 352 -13.15 -8.76 4.30
N VAL A 353 -14.48 -8.86 4.26
CA VAL A 353 -15.18 -9.79 3.36
C VAL A 353 -15.37 -9.20 1.97
N THR A 354 -15.66 -7.90 1.89
CA THR A 354 -15.97 -7.23 0.62
C THR A 354 -14.74 -6.63 -0.05
N TYR A 355 -13.70 -6.28 0.71
CA TYR A 355 -12.46 -5.66 0.22
C TYR A 355 -11.79 -6.39 -0.96
N PRO A 356 -11.61 -7.73 -0.96
CA PRO A 356 -10.99 -8.41 -2.09
C PRO A 356 -11.74 -8.23 -3.42
N ALA A 357 -13.07 -8.13 -3.39
CA ALA A 357 -13.86 -7.91 -4.61
C ALA A 357 -13.51 -6.59 -5.30
N HIS A 358 -13.25 -5.52 -4.52
CA HIS A 358 -12.83 -4.24 -5.08
C HIS A 358 -11.46 -4.31 -5.77
N VAL A 359 -10.52 -5.08 -5.20
CA VAL A 359 -9.18 -5.30 -5.76
C VAL A 359 -9.25 -6.16 -7.03
N ILE A 360 -10.02 -7.25 -7.00
CA ILE A 360 -10.23 -8.15 -8.14
C ILE A 360 -10.80 -7.37 -9.35
N LEU A 361 -11.78 -6.50 -9.10
CA LEU A 361 -12.34 -5.64 -10.15
C LEU A 361 -11.25 -4.81 -10.82
N ARG A 362 -10.45 -4.09 -10.03
CA ARG A 362 -9.41 -3.19 -10.54
C ARG A 362 -8.34 -3.96 -11.30
N TYR A 363 -7.85 -5.06 -10.75
CA TYR A 363 -6.89 -5.94 -11.41
C TYR A 363 -7.40 -6.41 -12.79
N ARG A 364 -8.66 -6.88 -12.89
CA ARG A 364 -9.23 -7.34 -14.16
C ARG A 364 -9.40 -6.21 -15.18
N LEU A 365 -9.90 -5.05 -14.75
CA LEU A 365 -10.06 -3.87 -15.62
C LEU A 365 -8.70 -3.34 -16.09
N GLU A 366 -7.72 -3.31 -15.20
CA GLU A 366 -6.36 -2.86 -15.47
C GLU A 366 -5.69 -3.76 -16.52
N ARG A 367 -5.79 -5.09 -16.37
CA ARG A 367 -5.29 -6.03 -17.38
C ARG A 367 -5.95 -5.85 -18.73
N ALA A 368 -7.28 -5.68 -18.76
CA ALA A 368 -8.01 -5.43 -20.00
C ALA A 368 -7.57 -4.12 -20.67
N MET A 369 -7.37 -3.06 -19.88
CA MET A 369 -6.83 -1.79 -20.38
C MET A 369 -5.39 -1.90 -20.86
N ILE A 370 -4.49 -2.59 -20.16
CA ILE A 370 -3.10 -2.75 -20.62
C ILE A 370 -3.04 -3.58 -21.91
N LYS A 371 -3.82 -4.67 -21.99
CA LYS A 371 -3.88 -5.53 -23.17
C LYS A 371 -4.55 -4.89 -24.39
N GLY A 372 -5.43 -3.90 -24.16
CA GLY A 372 -6.20 -3.24 -25.22
C GLY A 372 -7.60 -3.82 -25.45
N ASP A 373 -8.03 -4.74 -24.59
CA ASP A 373 -9.37 -5.34 -24.63
C ASP A 373 -10.45 -4.40 -24.05
N LEU A 374 -10.06 -3.37 -23.28
CA LEU A 374 -10.94 -2.34 -22.74
C LEU A 374 -10.43 -0.94 -23.12
N ALA A 375 -11.27 -0.15 -23.80
CA ALA A 375 -10.98 1.25 -24.08
C ALA A 375 -11.27 2.12 -22.83
N PRO A 376 -10.47 3.16 -22.54
CA PRO A 376 -10.73 4.04 -21.38
C PRO A 376 -12.12 4.68 -21.37
N ALA A 377 -12.72 4.92 -22.54
CA ALA A 377 -14.07 5.49 -22.64
C ALA A 377 -15.16 4.56 -22.09
N ASP A 378 -14.93 3.24 -22.12
CA ASP A 378 -15.88 2.22 -21.65
C ASP A 378 -15.67 1.86 -20.17
N LEU A 379 -14.64 2.42 -19.53
CA LEU A 379 -14.28 2.14 -18.14
C LEU A 379 -15.44 2.37 -17.15
N PRO A 380 -16.25 3.45 -17.24
CA PRO A 380 -17.41 3.62 -16.36
C PRO A 380 -18.41 2.47 -16.43
N GLY A 381 -18.70 1.99 -17.65
CA GLY A 381 -19.63 0.88 -17.88
C GLY A 381 -19.08 -0.43 -17.33
N ALA A 382 -17.84 -0.77 -17.71
CA ALA A 382 -17.18 -1.99 -17.25
C ALA A 382 -17.01 -2.03 -15.72
N TRP A 383 -16.74 -0.89 -15.09
CA TRP A 383 -16.70 -0.77 -13.63
C TRP A 383 -18.05 -1.10 -13.00
N ASN A 384 -19.13 -0.52 -13.51
CA ASN A 384 -20.48 -0.71 -12.99
C ASN A 384 -20.95 -2.16 -13.13
N GLU A 385 -20.65 -2.80 -14.26
CA GLU A 385 -20.91 -4.23 -14.47
C GLU A 385 -20.15 -5.10 -13.49
N GLY A 386 -18.85 -4.81 -13.29
CA GLY A 386 -18.01 -5.55 -12.35
C GLY A 386 -18.43 -5.39 -10.89
N MET A 387 -18.76 -4.17 -10.44
CA MET A 387 -19.30 -3.92 -9.10
C MET A 387 -20.62 -4.67 -8.87
N ARG A 388 -21.51 -4.71 -9.87
CA ARG A 388 -22.76 -5.47 -9.81
C ARG A 388 -22.50 -6.96 -9.72
N ALA A 389 -21.60 -7.48 -10.54
CA ALA A 389 -21.29 -8.92 -10.58
C ALA A 389 -20.66 -9.41 -9.27
N LEU A 390 -19.74 -8.64 -8.69
CA LEU A 390 -18.98 -9.06 -7.52
C LEU A 390 -19.68 -8.75 -6.19
N LEU A 391 -20.33 -7.59 -6.08
CA LEU A 391 -20.88 -7.09 -4.83
C LEU A 391 -22.38 -6.81 -4.87
N ASN A 392 -23.03 -6.93 -6.02
CA ASN A 392 -24.45 -6.60 -6.23
C ASN A 392 -24.78 -5.14 -5.86
N VAL A 393 -23.87 -4.22 -6.16
CA VAL A 393 -24.05 -2.77 -6.04
C VAL A 393 -23.57 -2.07 -7.30
N VAL A 394 -24.12 -0.90 -7.57
CA VAL A 394 -23.74 -0.06 -8.72
C VAL A 394 -23.52 1.36 -8.21
N PRO A 395 -22.34 1.94 -8.43
CA PRO A 395 -22.10 3.34 -8.12
C PRO A 395 -23.14 4.25 -8.80
N PRO A 396 -23.68 5.26 -8.10
CA PRO A 396 -24.63 6.21 -8.70
C PRO A 396 -23.94 7.20 -9.65
N ASP A 397 -22.62 7.33 -9.55
CA ASP A 397 -21.78 8.29 -10.25
C ASP A 397 -20.35 7.73 -10.44
N ASN A 398 -19.52 8.43 -11.21
CA ASN A 398 -18.13 8.06 -11.43
C ASN A 398 -17.23 8.41 -10.24
N GLN A 399 -17.60 9.41 -9.43
CA GLN A 399 -16.88 9.78 -8.20
C GLN A 399 -16.75 8.59 -7.24
N ASN A 400 -17.86 7.86 -7.04
CA ASN A 400 -17.93 6.63 -6.25
C ASN A 400 -17.62 5.37 -7.09
N GLY A 401 -17.42 5.56 -8.39
CA GLY A 401 -17.07 4.53 -9.37
C GLY A 401 -15.60 4.59 -9.78
N CYS A 402 -15.34 4.63 -11.08
CA CYS A 402 -14.00 4.55 -11.65
C CYS A 402 -13.06 5.74 -11.34
N LEU A 403 -13.57 6.87 -10.83
CA LEU A 403 -12.74 7.99 -10.37
C LEU A 403 -12.31 7.85 -8.90
N GLN A 404 -12.72 6.80 -8.21
CA GLN A 404 -12.57 6.68 -6.77
C GLN A 404 -11.10 6.69 -6.30
N ASP A 405 -10.25 5.91 -6.98
CA ASP A 405 -8.85 5.73 -6.64
C ASP A 405 -7.94 6.52 -7.59
N ILE A 406 -6.82 7.02 -7.07
CA ILE A 406 -5.86 7.85 -7.81
C ILE A 406 -4.96 7.05 -8.77
N HIS A 407 -4.75 5.75 -8.48
CA HIS A 407 -3.67 4.91 -9.04
C HIS A 407 -3.59 4.91 -10.58
N TRP A 408 -4.71 4.81 -11.29
CA TRP A 408 -4.65 4.85 -12.76
C TRP A 408 -4.36 6.23 -13.32
N TYR A 409 -4.68 7.27 -12.55
CA TYR A 409 -4.53 8.67 -12.93
C TYR A 409 -3.15 9.24 -12.57
N ASP A 410 -2.43 8.63 -11.62
CA ASP A 410 -1.04 8.96 -11.27
C ASP A 410 0.02 8.01 -11.87
N GLY A 411 -0.42 6.95 -12.56
CA GLY A 411 0.45 6.02 -13.26
C GLY A 411 0.88 4.77 -12.46
N ALA A 412 0.27 4.50 -11.31
CA ALA A 412 0.46 3.26 -10.55
C ALA A 412 -0.33 2.08 -11.15
N TRP A 413 0.21 1.45 -12.19
CA TRP A 413 -0.36 0.28 -12.87
C TRP A 413 0.44 -0.99 -12.54
N GLY A 414 -0.24 -2.08 -12.19
CA GLY A 414 0.32 -3.34 -11.66
C GLY A 414 0.27 -3.39 -10.13
N TYR A 415 -0.27 -2.36 -9.48
CA TYR A 415 -0.20 -2.15 -8.04
C TYR A 415 -1.32 -2.89 -7.27
N PHE A 416 -2.57 -2.78 -7.72
CA PHE A 416 -3.74 -3.24 -6.96
C PHE A 416 -3.70 -4.67 -6.43
N PRO A 417 -3.20 -5.70 -7.15
CA PRO A 417 -3.22 -7.07 -6.64
C PRO A 417 -2.46 -7.22 -5.31
N THR A 418 -1.46 -6.37 -5.04
CA THR A 418 -0.64 -6.42 -3.83
C THR A 418 -1.47 -6.29 -2.54
N TYR A 419 -2.57 -5.54 -2.57
CA TYR A 419 -3.43 -5.36 -1.40
C TYR A 419 -4.10 -6.66 -0.93
N THR A 420 -4.69 -7.43 -1.85
CA THR A 420 -5.34 -8.70 -1.49
C THR A 420 -4.31 -9.78 -1.18
N LEU A 421 -3.17 -9.79 -1.89
CA LEU A 421 -2.06 -10.69 -1.57
C LEU A 421 -1.55 -10.44 -0.14
N GLY A 422 -1.45 -9.17 0.27
CA GLY A 422 -1.09 -8.80 1.65
C GLY A 422 -2.10 -9.26 2.68
N ALA A 423 -3.40 -9.11 2.43
CA ALA A 423 -4.45 -9.61 3.32
C ALA A 423 -4.40 -11.14 3.50
N MET A 424 -4.14 -11.88 2.41
CA MET A 424 -3.97 -13.33 2.47
C MET A 424 -2.74 -13.74 3.27
N ALA A 425 -1.60 -13.11 2.98
CA ALA A 425 -0.35 -13.36 3.70
C ALA A 425 -0.50 -13.04 5.19
N ALA A 426 -1.22 -11.97 5.55
CA ALA A 426 -1.49 -11.61 6.93
C ALA A 426 -2.22 -12.72 7.68
N ALA A 427 -3.30 -13.25 7.08
CA ALA A 427 -4.07 -14.35 7.66
C ALA A 427 -3.22 -15.63 7.84
N GLN A 428 -2.43 -15.99 6.82
CA GLN A 428 -1.58 -17.18 6.86
C GLN A 428 -0.46 -17.07 7.90
N LEU A 429 0.24 -15.93 7.95
CA LEU A 429 1.31 -15.68 8.91
C LEU A 429 0.77 -15.62 10.34
N PHE A 430 -0.36 -14.94 10.56
CA PHE A 430 -0.97 -14.86 11.89
C PHE A 430 -1.47 -16.23 12.38
N ALA A 431 -2.08 -17.03 11.50
CA ALA A 431 -2.47 -18.39 11.83
C ALA A 431 -1.25 -19.24 12.21
N SER A 432 -0.17 -19.17 11.43
CA SER A 432 1.08 -19.89 11.71
C SER A 432 1.71 -19.45 13.04
N ALA A 433 1.70 -18.14 13.34
CA ALA A 433 2.21 -17.60 14.60
C ALA A 433 1.42 -18.13 15.80
N LYS A 434 0.09 -18.21 15.69
CA LYS A 434 -0.77 -18.80 16.73
C LYS A 434 -0.59 -20.30 16.88
N GLU A 435 -0.28 -21.03 15.82
CA GLU A 435 0.03 -22.47 15.95
C GLU A 435 1.37 -22.68 16.65
N ALA A 436 2.35 -21.80 16.40
CA ALA A 436 3.66 -21.85 17.04
C ALA A 436 3.63 -21.38 18.52
N ASP A 437 2.77 -20.40 18.86
CA ASP A 437 2.56 -19.86 20.20
C ASP A 437 1.05 -19.64 20.49
N PRO A 438 0.33 -20.69 20.95
CA PRO A 438 -1.14 -20.73 21.05
C PRO A 438 -1.86 -19.82 22.06
#